data_AF-A0A2D9MVF7-F1
#
_entry.id   AF-A0A2D9MVF7-F1
#
_cell.length_a   1.000
_cell.length_b   1.000
_cell.length_c   1.000
_cell.angle_alpha   90.00
_cell.angle_beta   90.00
_cell.angle_gamma   90.00
#
_symmetry.space_group_name_H-M   'P 1'
#
loop_
_entity.id
_entity.type
_entity.pdbx_description
1 polymer ?
#
loop_
_entity_poly.entity_id
_entity_poly.type
_entity_poly.pdbx_seq_one_letter_code
_entity_poly.pdbx_strand_id
1 'polypeptide(L)'
;MLFATFCFASTYVFTRHMSITESPLTIIFYMNLIQLPIGLLTSLHDWNYPLMQSWPWVLLLGLTGLGSHFCFAHAFRHADAIVVTPLDFFRLPLIAIIGWTFYNESWDLFIFLGGTIIFSGNLLNLWTEHRVAKAPKNKNLTK
;
A
#
# COMPACT_ATOMS: atom_id res chain seq x y z
N MET A 1 -4.93 -17.05 -4.52
CA MET A 1 -5.41 -16.14 -3.44
C MET A 1 -4.60 -16.31 -2.16
N LEU A 2 -4.62 -17.47 -1.47
CA LEU A 2 -3.90 -17.66 -0.19
C LEU A 2 -2.39 -17.41 -0.23
N PHE A 3 -1.70 -17.93 -1.26
CA PHE A 3 -0.25 -17.69 -1.41
C PHE A 3 0.07 -16.21 -1.61
N ALA A 4 -0.71 -15.52 -2.44
CA ALA A 4 -0.52 -14.09 -2.69
C ALA A 4 -0.73 -13.26 -1.42
N THR A 5 -1.78 -13.53 -0.64
CA THR A 5 -2.03 -12.81 0.61
C THR A 5 -0.93 -13.05 1.64
N PHE A 6 -0.35 -14.25 1.69
CA PHE A 6 0.81 -14.55 2.52
C PHE A 6 2.03 -13.74 2.08
N CYS A 7 2.34 -13.69 0.79
CA CYS A 7 3.44 -12.89 0.25
C CYS A 7 3.26 -11.40 0.55
N PHE A 8 2.06 -10.84 0.34
CA PHE A 8 1.75 -9.44 0.63
C PHE A 8 1.95 -9.09 2.11
N ALA A 9 1.44 -9.93 3.02
CA ALA A 9 1.62 -9.74 4.46
C ALA A 9 3.12 -9.75 4.82
N SER A 10 3.88 -10.69 4.25
CA SER A 10 5.33 -10.79 4.45
C SER A 10 6.05 -9.54 3.95
N THR A 11 5.69 -9.02 2.77
CA THR A 11 6.23 -7.76 2.24
C THR A 11 6.00 -6.60 3.21
N TYR A 12 4.79 -6.39 3.73
CA TYR A 12 4.55 -5.29 4.67
C TYR A 12 5.39 -5.39 5.94
N VAL A 13 5.55 -6.59 6.50
CA VAL A 13 6.38 -6.80 7.71
C VAL A 13 7.85 -6.52 7.41
N PHE A 14 8.38 -7.02 6.30
CA PHE A 14 9.77 -6.78 5.92
C PHE A 14 10.03 -5.32 5.56
N THR A 15 9.14 -4.69 4.80
CA THR A 15 9.24 -3.26 4.45
C THR A 15 9.21 -2.39 5.70
N ARG A 16 8.32 -2.69 6.67
CA ARG A 16 8.32 -1.99 7.96
C ARG A 16 9.66 -2.17 8.68
N HIS A 17 10.16 -3.41 8.80
CA HIS A 17 11.42 -3.67 9.48
C HIS A 17 12.60 -2.91 8.84
N MET A 18 12.67 -2.90 7.51
CA MET A 18 13.70 -2.21 6.75
C MET A 18 13.55 -0.68 6.82
N SER A 19 12.33 -0.15 6.91
CA SER A 19 12.07 1.30 7.04
C SER A 19 12.55 1.92 8.35
N ILE A 20 12.86 1.09 9.36
CA ILE A 20 13.43 1.54 10.64
C ILE A 20 14.93 1.82 10.49
N THR A 21 15.65 1.00 9.72
CA THR A 21 17.11 1.07 9.59
C THR A 21 17.55 1.86 8.35
N GLU A 22 16.82 1.71 7.25
CA GLU A 22 17.17 2.25 5.95
C GLU A 22 16.35 3.47 5.57
N SER A 23 16.91 4.31 4.69
CA SER A 23 16.16 5.44 4.13
C SER A 23 15.03 4.95 3.21
N PRO A 24 13.85 5.61 3.17
CA PRO A 24 12.78 5.25 2.24
C PRO A 24 13.23 5.23 0.78
N LEU A 25 14.15 6.13 0.42
CA LEU A 25 14.71 6.25 -0.93
C LEU A 25 15.52 5.00 -1.31
N THR A 26 16.29 4.44 -0.37
CA THR A 26 17.01 3.17 -0.53
C THR A 26 16.04 2.02 -0.82
N ILE A 27 14.95 1.91 -0.04
CA ILE A 27 13.96 0.84 -0.20
C ILE A 27 13.33 0.89 -1.59
N ILE A 28 12.90 2.06 -2.03
CA ILE A 28 12.26 2.26 -3.34
C ILE A 28 13.24 2.00 -4.48
N PHE A 29 14.51 2.43 -4.32
CA PHE A 29 15.56 2.18 -5.30
C PHE A 29 15.74 0.68 -5.51
N TYR A 30 15.93 -0.11 -4.45
CA TYR A 30 16.08 -1.56 -4.56
C TYR A 30 14.81 -2.24 -5.07
N MET A 31 13.63 -1.77 -4.65
CA MET A 31 12.35 -2.29 -5.14
C MET A 31 12.24 -2.14 -6.67
N ASN A 32 12.52 -0.95 -7.20
CA ASN A 32 12.48 -0.68 -8.63
C ASN A 32 13.64 -1.38 -9.36
N LEU A 33 14.82 -1.46 -8.76
CA LEU A 33 15.99 -2.13 -9.34
C LEU A 33 15.74 -3.63 -9.56
N ILE A 34 14.98 -4.28 -8.68
CA ILE A 34 14.60 -5.69 -8.83
C ILE A 34 13.41 -5.83 -9.80
N GLN A 35 12.42 -4.94 -9.73
CA GLN A 35 11.24 -5.01 -10.59
C GLN A 35 11.54 -4.71 -12.06
N LEU A 36 12.47 -3.80 -12.35
CA LEU A 36 12.83 -3.39 -13.70
C LEU A 36 13.33 -4.55 -14.59
N PRO A 37 14.34 -5.36 -14.18
CA PRO A 37 14.80 -6.49 -15.00
C PRO A 37 13.75 -7.59 -15.10
N ILE A 38 12.95 -7.82 -14.05
CA ILE A 38 11.86 -8.80 -14.10
C ILE A 38 10.80 -8.36 -15.11
N GLY A 39 10.35 -7.11 -15.02
CA GLY A 39 9.39 -6.52 -15.96
C GLY A 39 9.92 -6.54 -17.39
N LEU A 40 11.20 -6.20 -17.57
CA LEU A 40 11.87 -6.27 -18.86
C LEU A 40 11.86 -7.69 -19.42
N LEU A 41 12.30 -8.68 -18.65
CA LEU A 41 12.32 -10.10 -19.05
C LEU A 41 10.94 -10.59 -19.46
N THR A 42 9.88 -10.23 -18.72
CA THR A 42 8.50 -10.61 -19.06
C THR A 42 8.00 -9.91 -20.33
N SER A 43 8.47 -8.69 -20.58
CA SER A 43 8.06 -7.91 -21.75
C SER A 43 8.79 -8.31 -23.03
N LEU A 44 9.89 -9.07 -22.96
CA LEU A 44 10.65 -9.49 -24.14
C LEU A 44 9.86 -10.41 -25.09
N HIS A 45 8.89 -11.18 -24.58
CA HIS A 45 8.09 -12.08 -25.42
C HIS A 45 7.13 -11.32 -26.36
N ASP A 46 6.54 -10.22 -25.91
CA ASP A 46 5.52 -9.44 -26.64
C ASP A 46 5.84 -7.93 -26.62
N TRP A 47 7.08 -7.57 -26.97
CA TRP A 47 7.52 -6.18 -26.90
C TRP A 47 6.82 -5.31 -27.96
N ASN A 48 5.98 -4.38 -27.50
CA ASN A 48 5.27 -3.43 -28.35
C ASN A 48 5.71 -1.99 -28.02
N TYR A 49 6.10 -1.24 -29.05
CA TYR A 49 6.47 0.17 -28.87
C TYR A 49 5.21 1.02 -28.66
N PRO A 50 5.15 1.85 -27.61
CA PRO A 50 4.03 2.76 -27.42
C PRO A 50 4.00 3.80 -28.54
N LEU A 51 2.79 4.14 -29.01
CA LEU A 51 2.60 5.25 -29.94
C LEU A 51 3.18 6.55 -29.37
N MET A 52 3.63 7.45 -30.25
CA MET A 52 4.21 8.75 -29.86
C MET A 52 3.28 9.56 -28.93
N GLN A 53 1.97 9.43 -29.12
CA GLN A 53 0.94 10.11 -28.33
C GLN A 53 0.77 9.54 -26.92
N SER A 54 1.23 8.31 -26.66
CA SER A 54 1.10 7.65 -25.36
C SER A 54 2.23 8.02 -24.40
N TRP A 55 3.36 8.54 -24.90
CA TRP A 55 4.53 8.88 -24.08
C TRP A 55 4.23 9.84 -22.90
N PRO A 56 3.44 10.91 -23.06
CA PRO A 56 3.06 11.75 -21.93
C PRO A 56 2.32 10.97 -20.82
N TRP A 57 1.45 10.03 -21.19
CA TRP A 57 0.74 9.18 -20.24
C TRP A 57 1.67 8.17 -19.56
N VAL A 58 2.62 7.60 -20.30
CA VAL A 58 3.63 6.70 -19.72
C VAL A 58 4.49 7.44 -18.69
N LEU A 59 4.94 8.66 -19.00
CA LEU A 59 5.69 9.48 -18.06
C LEU A 59 4.86 9.84 -16.83
N LEU A 60 3.59 10.20 -17.02
CA LEU A 60 2.68 10.51 -15.91
C LEU A 60 2.47 9.29 -15.00
N LEU A 61 2.26 8.11 -15.57
CA LEU A 61 2.14 6.85 -14.82
C LEU A 61 3.43 6.50 -14.08
N GLY A 62 4.59 6.69 -14.70
CA GLY A 62 5.89 6.46 -14.07
C GLY A 62 6.14 7.40 -12.88
N LEU A 63 5.89 8.70 -13.06
CA LEU A 63 6.06 9.70 -12.01
C LEU A 63 5.08 9.50 -10.85
N THR A 64 3.81 9.26 -11.16
CA THR A 64 2.78 9.02 -10.12
C THR A 64 3.01 7.69 -9.41
N GLY A 65 3.44 6.64 -10.11
CA GLY A 65 3.80 5.36 -9.52
C GLY A 65 5.00 5.47 -8.57
N LEU A 66 6.09 6.12 -9.01
CA LEU A 66 7.25 6.39 -8.15
C LEU A 66 6.87 7.24 -6.94
N GLY A 67 6.06 8.29 -7.15
CA GLY A 67 5.55 9.13 -6.07
C GLY A 67 4.69 8.36 -5.06
N SER A 68 3.83 7.46 -5.55
CA SER A 68 2.99 6.60 -4.70
C SER A 68 3.85 5.66 -3.85
N HIS A 69 4.83 4.98 -4.45
CA HIS A 69 5.75 4.12 -3.71
C HIS A 69 6.59 4.90 -2.70
N PHE A 70 7.01 6.12 -3.06
CA PHE A 70 7.71 7.01 -2.15
C PHE A 70 6.87 7.40 -0.93
N CYS A 71 5.63 7.84 -1.16
CA CYS A 71 4.71 8.16 -0.09
C CYS A 71 4.48 6.95 0.83
N PHE A 72 4.31 5.76 0.24
CA PHE A 72 4.03 4.54 0.99
C PHE A 72 5.21 4.08 1.86
N ALA A 73 6.43 4.04 1.29
CA ALA A 73 7.63 3.72 2.07
C ALA A 73 7.90 4.77 3.16
N HIS A 74 7.63 6.04 2.89
CA HIS A 74 7.74 7.11 3.87
C HIS A 74 6.69 6.99 4.98
N ALA A 75 5.48 6.54 4.67
CA ALA A 75 4.41 6.31 5.64
C ALA A 75 4.80 5.22 6.65
N PHE A 76 5.35 4.09 6.20
CA PHE A 76 5.80 3.01 7.11
C PHE A 76 6.94 3.41 8.05
N ARG A 77 7.74 4.40 7.66
CA ARG A 77 8.77 4.96 8.55
C ARG A 77 8.18 5.76 9.71
N HIS A 78 7.01 6.38 9.52
CA HIS A 78 6.39 7.28 10.50
C HIS A 78 5.22 6.65 11.25
N ALA A 79 4.61 5.60 10.69
CA ALA A 79 3.43 4.96 11.24
C ALA A 79 3.53 3.44 11.11
N ASP A 80 3.01 2.72 12.11
CA ASP A 80 3.01 1.27 12.12
C ASP A 80 2.12 0.69 11.02
N ALA A 81 2.41 -0.55 10.61
CA ALA A 81 1.68 -1.23 9.55
C ALA A 81 0.16 -1.26 9.83
N ILE A 82 -0.24 -1.38 11.10
CA ILE A 82 -1.65 -1.35 11.55
C ILE A 82 -2.33 -0.01 11.22
N VAL A 83 -1.59 1.09 11.18
CA VAL A 83 -2.12 2.42 10.81
C VAL A 83 -2.17 2.58 9.28
N VAL A 84 -1.20 2.01 8.58
CA VAL A 84 -1.09 2.14 7.11
C VAL A 84 -2.10 1.24 6.37
N THR A 85 -2.37 0.04 6.90
CA THR A 85 -3.33 -0.91 6.30
C THR A 85 -4.72 -0.31 6.05
N PRO A 86 -5.40 0.38 6.99
CA PRO A 86 -6.69 1.00 6.71
C PRO A 86 -6.64 2.12 5.66
N LEU A 87 -5.54 2.86 5.57
CA LEU A 87 -5.35 3.87 4.52
C LEU A 87 -5.24 3.23 3.14
N ASP A 88 -4.58 2.08 3.04
CA ASP A 88 -4.49 1.32 1.79
C ASP A 88 -5.88 0.82 1.33
N PHE A 89 -6.71 0.36 2.26
CA PHE A 89 -8.09 -0.03 1.95
C PHE A 89 -8.99 1.14 1.53
N PHE A 90 -8.72 2.36 1.99
CA PHE A 90 -9.44 3.56 1.57
C PHE A 90 -9.28 3.87 0.07
N ARG A 91 -8.26 3.28 -0.58
CA ARG A 91 -8.10 3.32 -2.02
C ARG A 91 -9.30 2.74 -2.77
N LEU A 92 -9.97 1.70 -2.24
CA LEU A 92 -11.10 1.04 -2.91
C LEU A 92 -12.30 1.98 -3.15
N PRO A 93 -12.87 2.66 -2.13
CA PRO A 93 -13.96 3.62 -2.36
C PRO A 93 -13.51 4.83 -3.19
N LEU A 94 -12.26 5.29 -3.05
CA LEU A 94 -11.74 6.37 -3.90
C LEU A 94 -11.71 5.98 -5.39
N ILE A 95 -11.21 4.78 -5.71
CA ILE A 95 -11.22 4.27 -7.09
C ILE A 95 -12.65 4.12 -7.58
N ALA A 96 -13.59 3.63 -6.77
CA ALA A 96 -14.99 3.48 -7.18
C ALA A 96 -15.63 4.83 -7.56
N ILE A 97 -15.36 5.90 -6.79
CA ILE A 97 -15.84 7.25 -7.11
C ILE A 97 -15.22 7.76 -8.43
N ILE A 98 -13.93 7.53 -8.65
CA ILE A 98 -13.24 7.92 -9.89
C ILE A 98 -13.79 7.10 -11.08
N GLY A 99 -14.00 5.80 -10.91
CA GLY A 99 -14.62 4.90 -11.89
C GLY A 99 -16.01 5.38 -12.32
N TRP A 100 -16.87 5.71 -11.35
CA TRP A 100 -18.18 6.25 -11.64
C TRP A 100 -18.12 7.60 -12.37
N THR A 101 -17.26 8.53 -11.94
CA THR A 101 -17.21 9.90 -12.51
C THR A 101 -16.56 9.98 -13.88
N PHE A 102 -15.47 9.24 -14.13
CA PHE A 102 -14.72 9.32 -15.38
C PHE A 102 -15.08 8.21 -16.38
N TYR A 103 -15.46 7.03 -15.90
CA TYR A 103 -15.75 5.86 -16.74
C TYR A 103 -17.24 5.52 -16.80
N ASN A 104 -18.09 6.24 -16.05
CA ASN A 104 -19.54 6.03 -15.98
C ASN A 104 -19.91 4.58 -15.60
N GLU A 105 -19.06 3.94 -14.80
CA GLU A 105 -19.30 2.59 -14.26
C GLU A 105 -20.48 2.60 -13.29
N SER A 106 -21.22 1.50 -13.20
CA SER A 106 -22.38 1.41 -12.30
C SER A 106 -21.96 1.44 -10.84
N TRP A 107 -22.80 2.04 -9.98
CA TRP A 107 -22.59 2.05 -8.53
C TRP A 107 -22.69 0.65 -7.97
N ASP A 108 -21.54 0.08 -7.63
CA ASP A 108 -21.49 -1.18 -6.92
C ASP A 108 -21.59 -0.94 -5.40
N LEU A 109 -22.82 -1.09 -4.89
CA LEU A 109 -23.12 -1.01 -3.45
C LEU A 109 -22.29 -2.01 -2.64
N PHE A 110 -21.87 -3.14 -3.22
CA PHE A 110 -21.07 -4.14 -2.51
C PHE A 110 -19.65 -3.65 -2.21
N ILE A 111 -19.06 -2.79 -3.05
CA ILE A 111 -17.74 -2.19 -2.80
C ILE A 111 -17.78 -1.29 -1.56
N PHE A 112 -18.85 -0.48 -1.44
CA PHE A 112 -19.05 0.36 -0.26
C PHE A 112 -19.34 -0.46 1.00
N LEU A 113 -20.15 -1.51 0.89
CA LEU A 113 -20.48 -2.37 2.02
C LEU A 113 -19.24 -3.14 2.52
N GLY A 114 -18.45 -3.72 1.60
CA GLY A 114 -17.19 -4.38 1.95
C GLY A 114 -16.16 -3.41 2.54
N GLY A 115 -16.03 -2.22 1.93
CA GLY A 115 -15.13 -1.17 2.41
C GLY A 115 -15.48 -0.71 3.83
N THR A 116 -16.77 -0.49 4.12
CA THR A 116 -17.23 -0.07 5.46
C THR A 116 -16.98 -1.14 6.53
N ILE A 117 -17.18 -2.43 6.21
CA ILE A 117 -16.87 -3.54 7.11
C ILE A 117 -15.37 -3.59 7.44
N ILE A 118 -14.51 -3.53 6.42
CA ILE A 118 -13.04 -3.58 6.59
C ILE A 118 -12.54 -2.36 7.37
N PHE A 119 -13.06 -1.17 7.06
CA PHE A 119 -12.71 0.08 7.73
C PHE A 119 -13.10 0.03 9.21
N SER A 120 -14.31 -0.44 9.53
CA SER A 120 -14.80 -0.58 10.91
C SER A 120 -13.94 -1.55 11.70
N GLY A 121 -13.57 -2.70 11.12
CA GLY A 121 -12.68 -3.67 11.77
C GLY A 121 -11.29 -3.10 12.09
N ASN A 122 -10.69 -2.36 11.15
CA ASN A 122 -9.41 -1.70 11.37
C ASN A 122 -9.49 -0.59 12.43
N LEU A 123 -10.56 0.21 12.44
CA LEU A 123 -10.76 1.27 13.43
C LEU A 123 -10.87 0.70 14.85
N LEU A 124 -11.60 -0.41 15.01
CA LEU A 124 -11.70 -1.13 16.29
C LEU A 124 -10.33 -1.69 16.74
N ASN A 125 -9.54 -2.22 15.80
CA ASN A 125 -8.19 -2.72 16.10
C ASN A 125 -7.28 -1.58 16.61
N LEU A 126 -7.30 -0.45 15.91
CA LEU A 126 -6.54 0.75 16.30
C LEU A 126 -6.94 1.27 17.68
N TRP A 127 -8.25 1.36 17.96
CA TRP A 127 -8.77 1.79 19.27
C TRP A 127 -8.37 0.85 20.40
N THR A 128 -8.26 -0.45 20.11
CA THR A 128 -7.86 -1.46 21.10
C THR A 128 -6.37 -1.31 21.45
N GLU A 129 -5.50 -1.14 20.45
CA GLU A 129 -4.06 -0.92 20.70
C GLU A 129 -3.80 0.36 21.51
N HIS A 130 -4.48 1.45 21.20
CA HIS A 130 -4.36 2.71 21.97
C HIS A 130 -4.81 2.55 23.44
N ARG A 131 -5.79 1.67 23.72
CA ARG A 131 -6.24 1.38 25.08
C ARG A 131 -5.25 0.50 25.84
N VAL A 132 -4.67 -0.51 25.19
CA VAL A 132 -3.66 -1.41 25.79
C VAL A 132 -2.37 -0.65 26.09
N ALA A 133 -1.93 0.25 25.21
CA ALA A 133 -0.74 1.09 25.44
C ALA A 133 -0.89 2.06 26.62
N LYS A 134 -2.14 2.40 27.02
CA LYS A 134 -2.44 3.24 28.19
C LYS A 134 -2.63 2.46 29.49
N ALA A 135 -2.60 1.13 29.48
CA ALA A 135 -2.70 0.35 30.71
C ALA A 135 -1.46 0.64 31.61
N PRO A 136 -1.65 1.03 32.88
CA PRO A 136 -0.53 1.40 33.75
C PRO A 136 0.40 0.19 33.95
N LYS A 137 1.67 0.35 33.56
CA LYS A 137 2.74 -0.62 33.79
C LYS A 137 2.91 -0.79 35.30
N ASN A 138 2.32 -1.86 35.86
CA ASN A 138 2.38 -2.16 37.30
C ASN A 138 3.86 -2.35 37.72
N LYS A 139 4.38 -1.42 38.51
CA LYS A 139 5.80 -1.28 38.84
C LYS A 139 6.25 -2.17 40.02
N ASN A 140 5.53 -3.26 40.32
CA ASN A 140 5.68 -4.03 41.56
C ASN A 140 6.25 -5.46 41.37
N LEU A 141 7.37 -5.63 40.66
CA LEU A 141 8.05 -6.94 40.55
C LEU A 141 9.57 -6.93 40.81
N THR A 142 10.10 -5.90 41.49
CA THR A 142 11.49 -5.94 42.00
C THR A 142 11.58 -5.20 43.34
N LYS A 143 11.24 -5.89 44.42
CA LYS A 143 11.83 -5.68 45.75
C LYS A 143 12.10 -7.04 46.36
#